data_AF-A0A4V2BD45-F1
#
_entry.id   AF-A0A4V2BD45-F1
#
_cell.length_a   1.000
_cell.length_b   1.000
_cell.length_c   1.000
_cell.angle_alpha   90.00
_cell.angle_beta   90.00
_cell.angle_gamma   90.00
#
_symmetry.space_group_name_H-M   'P 1'
#
loop_
_entity.id
_entity.type
_entity.pdbx_description
1 polymer ?
#
loop_
_entity_poly.entity_id
_entity_poly.type
_entity_poly.pdbx_seq_one_letter_code
_entity_poly.pdbx_strand_id
1 'polypeptide(L)'
;MKKILCFLAFALGAFAAAPSADAAPLIKFQYVPNEGGEILDCEHKPIRDLPDYDVQCGPKKRFTAHVIVRELNGGPETKFEILYWVTEPGETDRAPRKFHGNTTWIKLKEKSGLASLWIAQAVENDYASLTLDWVR
;
A
#
# COMPACT_ATOMS: atom_id res chain seq x y z
N MET A 1 50.27 33.84 -38.24
CA MET A 1 50.04 32.70 -37.32
C MET A 1 48.60 32.78 -36.81
N LYS A 2 47.66 32.01 -37.38
CA LYS A 2 46.24 32.01 -37.00
C LYS A 2 45.98 30.84 -36.04
N LYS A 3 45.61 31.13 -34.79
CA LYS A 3 45.23 30.12 -33.79
C LYS A 3 43.79 29.68 -34.04
N ILE A 4 43.61 28.37 -34.23
CA ILE A 4 42.31 27.70 -34.30
C ILE A 4 41.85 27.48 -32.86
N LEU A 5 40.68 28.00 -32.51
CA LEU A 5 40.04 27.79 -31.22
C LEU A 5 38.82 26.88 -31.46
N CYS A 6 38.96 25.59 -31.22
CA CYS A 6 37.83 24.65 -31.18
C CYS A 6 37.13 24.81 -29.82
N PHE A 7 35.99 25.48 -29.80
CA PHE A 7 35.03 25.38 -28.70
C PHE A 7 34.20 24.10 -28.89
N LEU A 8 34.54 23.06 -28.14
CA LEU A 8 33.68 21.90 -27.94
C LEU A 8 32.53 22.31 -27.00
N ALA A 9 31.38 22.65 -27.59
CA ALA A 9 30.13 22.78 -26.84
C ALA A 9 29.61 21.38 -26.53
N PHE A 10 29.84 20.90 -25.32
CA PHE A 10 29.23 19.68 -24.80
C PHE A 10 27.76 19.99 -24.49
N ALA A 11 26.86 19.64 -25.40
CA ALA A 11 25.43 19.73 -25.16
C ALA A 11 25.06 18.72 -24.06
N LEU A 12 24.78 19.20 -22.85
CA LEU A 12 24.13 18.42 -21.81
C LEU A 12 22.71 18.07 -22.30
N GLY A 13 22.55 16.84 -22.80
CA GLY A 13 21.24 16.25 -22.99
C GLY A 13 20.56 16.07 -21.64
N ALA A 14 19.52 16.87 -21.38
CA ALA A 14 18.59 16.62 -20.29
C ALA A 14 17.82 15.33 -20.61
N PHE A 15 18.25 14.21 -20.04
CA PHE A 15 17.43 13.01 -19.98
C PHE A 15 16.22 13.34 -19.09
N ALA A 16 15.08 13.58 -19.73
CA ALA A 16 13.79 13.56 -19.04
C ALA A 16 13.58 12.13 -18.52
N ALA A 17 13.65 11.94 -17.20
CA ALA A 17 13.27 10.69 -16.57
C ALA A 17 11.80 10.42 -16.92
N ALA A 18 11.53 9.34 -17.65
CA ALA A 18 10.16 8.90 -17.90
C ALA A 18 9.51 8.55 -16.55
N PRO A 19 8.24 8.92 -16.31
CA PRO A 19 7.52 8.50 -15.12
C PRO A 19 7.43 6.97 -15.08
N SER A 20 7.88 6.37 -13.99
CA SER A 20 7.87 4.92 -13.80
C SER A 20 6.43 4.41 -13.69
N ALA A 21 5.97 3.67 -14.68
CA ALA A 21 4.59 3.17 -14.79
C ALA A 21 4.21 2.02 -13.84
N ASP A 22 4.98 1.75 -12.78
CA ASP A 22 4.76 0.67 -11.82
C ASP A 22 4.99 1.10 -10.37
N ALA A 23 4.45 2.27 -10.00
CA ALA A 23 4.43 2.66 -8.60
C ALA A 23 3.50 1.70 -7.82
N ALA A 24 4.04 1.03 -6.80
CA ALA A 24 3.24 0.28 -5.84
C ALA A 24 2.21 1.23 -5.17
N PRO A 25 1.01 0.73 -4.82
CA PRO A 25 0.01 1.58 -4.18
C PRO A 25 0.53 2.12 -2.85
N LEU A 26 0.19 3.37 -2.56
CA LEU A 26 0.42 3.93 -1.24
C LEU A 26 -0.57 3.29 -0.25
N ILE A 27 -0.03 2.67 0.81
CA ILE A 27 -0.81 2.00 1.85
C ILE A 27 -1.09 3.00 2.98
N LYS A 28 -2.36 3.10 3.39
CA LYS A 28 -2.77 3.85 4.58
C LYS A 28 -3.67 2.98 5.45
N PHE A 29 -3.47 3.07 6.75
CA PHE A 29 -4.29 2.39 7.76
C PHE A 29 -5.04 3.42 8.59
N GLN A 30 -6.30 3.11 8.89
CA GLN A 30 -7.14 3.90 9.78
C GLN A 30 -7.90 2.99 10.74
N TYR A 31 -8.17 3.52 11.93
CA TYR A 31 -9.02 2.89 12.94
C TYR A 31 -10.30 3.70 13.09
N VAL A 32 -11.45 3.01 12.98
CA VAL A 32 -12.78 3.63 13.00
C VAL A 32 -13.60 3.03 14.15
N PRO A 33 -13.86 3.80 15.22
CA PRO A 33 -14.71 3.36 16.33
C PRO A 33 -16.16 3.14 15.89
N ASN A 34 -16.81 2.09 16.36
CA ASN A 34 -18.19 1.78 15.98
C ASN A 34 -19.25 2.54 16.81
N GLU A 35 -18.93 2.90 18.06
CA GLU A 35 -19.86 3.61 18.96
C GLU A 35 -19.87 5.14 18.74
N GLY A 36 -19.28 5.61 17.64
CA GLY A 36 -18.98 7.02 17.41
C GLY A 36 -17.65 7.42 18.04
N GLY A 37 -16.97 8.37 17.41
CA GLY A 37 -15.62 8.79 17.81
C GLY A 37 -14.85 9.39 16.64
N GLU A 38 -13.61 9.80 16.91
CA GLU A 38 -12.70 10.30 15.88
C GLU A 38 -12.10 9.13 15.08
N ILE A 39 -12.07 9.28 13.75
CA ILE A 39 -11.31 8.38 12.88
C ILE A 39 -9.83 8.67 13.11
N LEU A 40 -9.07 7.65 13.49
CA LEU A 40 -7.65 7.80 13.78
C LEU A 40 -6.83 7.37 12.57
N ASP A 41 -6.05 8.30 12.03
CA ASP A 41 -4.96 7.97 11.11
C ASP A 41 -3.85 7.24 11.87
N CYS A 42 -3.32 6.18 11.26
CA CYS A 42 -2.35 5.31 11.90
C CYS A 42 -0.96 5.45 11.27
N GLU A 43 0.06 5.49 12.13
CA GLU A 43 1.44 5.29 11.72
C GLU A 43 1.69 3.79 11.53
N HIS A 44 2.55 3.42 10.58
CA HIS A 44 2.90 2.04 10.37
C HIS A 44 4.35 1.85 9.95
N LYS A 45 4.92 0.69 10.31
CA LYS A 45 6.29 0.30 9.94
C LYS A 45 6.33 -1.15 9.48
N PRO A 46 7.09 -1.47 8.43
CA PRO A 46 7.28 -2.87 8.03
C PRO A 46 8.01 -3.62 9.15
N ILE A 47 7.55 -4.84 9.47
CA ILE A 47 8.12 -5.66 10.55
C ILE A 47 9.29 -6.51 10.03
N ARG A 48 9.24 -6.94 8.77
CA ARG A 48 10.19 -7.84 8.12
C ARG A 48 10.06 -7.74 6.60
N ASP A 49 10.81 -8.55 5.84
CA ASP A 49 10.70 -8.67 4.37
C ASP A 49 9.44 -9.46 3.92
N LEU A 50 8.38 -9.40 4.73
CA LEU A 50 7.05 -9.87 4.40
C LEU A 50 6.12 -8.65 4.49
N PRO A 51 4.97 -8.65 3.80
CA PRO A 51 4.11 -7.48 3.77
C PRO A 51 3.25 -7.37 5.04
N ASP A 52 3.94 -7.37 6.18
CA ASP A 52 3.42 -7.27 7.53
C ASP A 52 3.86 -5.93 8.12
N TYR A 53 2.90 -5.22 8.68
CA TYR A 53 3.06 -3.87 9.22
C TYR A 53 2.68 -3.84 10.69
N ASP A 54 3.55 -3.25 11.51
CA ASP A 54 3.22 -2.84 12.86
C ASP A 54 2.50 -1.50 12.77
N VAL A 55 1.23 -1.48 13.17
CA VAL A 55 0.34 -0.33 13.01
C VAL A 55 -0.04 0.24 14.36
N GLN A 56 0.14 1.54 14.52
CA GLN A 56 -0.16 2.29 15.75
C GLN A 56 -1.14 3.42 15.44
N CYS A 57 -2.30 3.39 16.09
CA CYS A 57 -3.34 4.42 15.97
C CYS A 57 -3.54 5.09 17.34
N GLY A 58 -3.02 6.30 17.50
CA GLY A 58 -3.01 6.98 18.80
C GLY A 58 -2.22 6.22 19.88
N PRO A 59 -2.44 6.46 21.18
CA PRO A 59 -1.58 5.91 22.25
C PRO A 59 -1.93 4.48 22.69
N LYS A 60 -3.11 3.96 22.34
CA LYS A 60 -3.64 2.71 22.93
C LYS A 60 -4.00 1.63 21.93
N LYS A 61 -4.04 1.93 20.63
CA LYS A 61 -4.45 0.97 19.61
C LYS A 61 -3.25 0.59 18.77
N ARG A 62 -2.88 -0.68 18.87
CA ARG A 62 -1.79 -1.28 18.10
C ARG A 62 -2.23 -2.63 17.59
N PHE A 63 -1.86 -2.95 16.36
CA PHE A 63 -2.14 -4.25 15.75
C PHE A 63 -1.11 -4.55 14.66
N THR A 64 -1.03 -5.81 14.25
CA THR A 64 -0.25 -6.20 13.08
C THR A 64 -1.19 -6.32 11.89
N ALA A 65 -0.92 -5.58 10.82
CA ALA A 65 -1.65 -5.66 9.57
C ALA A 65 -0.85 -6.46 8.55
N HIS A 66 -1.50 -7.41 7.88
CA HIS A 66 -0.92 -8.23 6.85
C HIS A 66 -1.59 -7.91 5.52
N VAL A 67 -0.84 -7.41 4.54
CA VAL A 67 -1.40 -6.84 3.30
C VAL A 67 -0.66 -7.36 2.09
N ILE A 68 -1.21 -8.36 1.41
CA ILE A 68 -0.65 -8.83 0.14
C ILE A 68 -1.45 -8.21 -0.99
N VAL A 69 -0.80 -7.42 -1.85
CA VAL A 69 -1.36 -6.92 -3.10
C VAL A 69 -0.59 -7.54 -4.25
N ARG A 70 -1.29 -8.26 -5.13
CA ARG A 70 -0.72 -8.87 -6.33
C ARG A 70 -1.46 -8.38 -7.56
N GLU A 71 -0.69 -7.93 -8.55
CA GLU A 71 -1.20 -7.79 -9.90
C GLU A 71 -1.07 -9.14 -10.62
N LEU A 72 -2.18 -9.68 -11.10
CA LEU A 72 -2.21 -10.94 -11.82
C LEU A 72 -2.23 -10.69 -13.32
N ASN A 73 -1.10 -10.92 -13.96
CA ASN A 73 -0.94 -10.80 -15.39
C ASN A 73 -1.33 -12.11 -16.09
N GLY A 74 -2.14 -12.03 -17.15
CA GLY A 74 -2.57 -13.22 -17.90
C GLY A 74 -3.64 -13.01 -18.97
N GLY A 75 -3.95 -11.76 -19.34
CA GLY A 75 -4.95 -11.43 -20.34
C GLY A 75 -4.96 -9.92 -20.64
N PRO A 76 -5.89 -9.42 -21.47
CA PRO A 76 -6.00 -7.99 -21.79
C PRO A 76 -6.50 -7.13 -20.61
N GLU A 77 -6.88 -7.76 -19.50
CA GLU A 77 -7.49 -7.13 -18.34
C GLU A 77 -6.51 -7.12 -17.16
N THR A 78 -6.51 -6.03 -16.40
CA THR A 78 -5.74 -5.94 -15.16
C THR A 78 -6.55 -6.53 -14.00
N LYS A 79 -5.93 -7.46 -13.27
CA LYS A 79 -6.53 -8.10 -12.10
C LYS A 79 -5.67 -7.86 -10.87
N PHE A 80 -6.33 -7.52 -9.76
CA PHE A 80 -5.68 -7.42 -8.47
C PHE A 80 -6.25 -8.46 -7.51
N GLU A 81 -5.34 -9.20 -6.86
CA GLU A 81 -5.64 -10.01 -5.68
C GLU A 81 -5.15 -9.27 -4.46
N ILE A 82 -6.05 -9.01 -3.52
CA ILE A 82 -5.74 -8.32 -2.27
C ILE A 82 -6.13 -9.22 -1.11
N LEU A 83 -5.13 -9.67 -0.35
CA LEU A 83 -5.33 -10.36 0.91
C LEU A 83 -5.00 -9.40 2.03
N TYR A 84 -5.97 -9.17 2.91
CA TYR A 84 -5.82 -8.32 4.07
C TYR A 84 -6.29 -9.07 5.31
N TRP A 85 -5.52 -9.05 6.39
CA TRP A 85 -5.98 -9.49 7.71
C TRP A 85 -5.23 -8.76 8.81
N VAL A 86 -5.82 -8.77 10.00
CA VAL A 86 -5.30 -8.07 11.18
C VAL A 86 -5.18 -9.03 12.35
N THR A 87 -4.12 -8.88 13.13
CA THR A 87 -3.81 -9.71 14.31
C THR A 87 -3.41 -8.85 15.50
N GLU A 88 -3.53 -9.41 16.71
CA GLU A 88 -3.08 -8.74 17.94
C GLU A 88 -1.53 -8.56 17.95
N PRO A 89 -0.99 -7.51 18.59
CA PRO A 89 0.46 -7.32 18.69
C PRO A 89 1.15 -8.48 19.40
N GLY A 90 2.23 -9.00 18.83
CA GLY A 90 3.05 -10.05 19.46
C GLY A 90 2.49 -11.47 19.33
N GLU A 91 1.51 -11.69 18.45
CA GLU A 91 1.07 -13.04 18.09
C GLU A 91 2.25 -13.89 17.56
N THR A 92 2.37 -15.10 18.09
CA THR A 92 3.35 -16.12 17.66
C THR A 92 2.60 -17.37 17.20
N ASP A 93 3.28 -18.28 16.48
CA ASP A 93 2.68 -19.52 15.98
C ASP A 93 2.14 -20.49 17.06
N ARG A 94 2.33 -20.16 18.35
CA ARG A 94 1.96 -21.01 19.49
C ARG A 94 0.63 -20.65 20.16
N ALA A 95 0.01 -19.52 19.85
CA ALA A 95 -1.27 -19.11 20.42
C ALA A 95 -2.42 -19.24 19.40
N PRO A 96 -3.64 -19.67 19.80
CA PRO A 96 -4.79 -19.68 18.92
C PRO A 96 -5.11 -18.24 18.47
N ARG A 97 -5.06 -18.04 17.15
CA ARG A 97 -5.12 -16.72 16.50
C ARG A 97 -6.53 -16.16 16.54
N LYS A 98 -6.68 -14.91 17.00
CA LYS A 98 -7.89 -14.13 16.72
C LYS A 98 -7.57 -13.23 15.55
N PHE A 99 -7.95 -13.67 14.35
CA PHE A 99 -7.76 -12.87 13.15
C PHE A 99 -9.10 -12.60 12.49
N HIS A 100 -9.23 -11.38 11.99
CA HIS A 100 -10.28 -10.98 11.07
C HIS A 100 -9.61 -10.77 9.71
N GLY A 101 -10.21 -11.35 8.66
CA GLY A 101 -9.58 -11.45 7.34
C GLY A 101 -10.59 -11.34 6.21
N ASN A 102 -10.14 -10.83 5.06
CA ASN A 102 -10.92 -10.71 3.83
C ASN A 102 -9.98 -10.87 2.64
N THR A 103 -10.51 -11.50 1.60
CA THR A 103 -9.85 -11.57 0.30
C THR A 103 -10.72 -10.84 -0.70
N THR A 104 -10.16 -9.87 -1.40
CA THR A 104 -10.86 -9.08 -2.41
C THR A 104 -10.21 -9.27 -3.77
N TRP A 105 -11.04 -9.58 -4.77
CA TRP A 105 -10.63 -9.72 -6.16
C TRP A 105 -11.21 -8.58 -6.98
N ILE A 106 -10.36 -7.83 -7.67
CA ILE A 106 -10.77 -6.71 -8.50
C ILE A 106 -10.34 -6.99 -9.93
N LYS A 107 -11.30 -6.86 -10.85
CA LYS A 107 -11.10 -7.04 -12.27
C LYS A 107 -11.45 -5.76 -13.01
N LEU A 108 -10.49 -5.19 -13.70
CA LEU A 108 -10.65 -3.94 -14.44
C LEU A 108 -10.45 -4.17 -15.93
N LYS A 109 -11.20 -3.41 -16.75
CA LYS A 109 -10.96 -3.38 -18.19
C LYS A 109 -9.64 -2.67 -18.53
N GLU A 110 -9.25 -1.67 -17.75
CA GLU A 110 -8.02 -0.89 -17.91
C GLU A 110 -7.41 -0.58 -16.53
N LYS A 111 -6.07 -0.67 -16.38
CA LYS A 111 -5.33 -0.39 -15.13
C LYS A 111 -5.56 1.04 -14.61
N SER A 112 -5.72 2.00 -15.53
CA SER A 112 -6.01 3.41 -15.24
C SER A 112 -7.36 3.63 -14.54
N GLY A 113 -8.24 2.63 -14.55
CA GLY A 113 -9.60 2.72 -14.02
C GLY A 113 -9.72 2.65 -12.49
N LEU A 114 -8.67 2.30 -11.76
CA LEU A 114 -8.68 2.25 -10.30
C LEU A 114 -7.79 3.34 -9.71
N ALA A 115 -8.42 4.37 -9.15
CA ALA A 115 -7.73 5.48 -8.51
C ALA A 115 -7.46 5.21 -7.02
N SER A 116 -8.45 4.67 -6.30
CA SER A 116 -8.35 4.32 -4.89
C SER A 116 -9.25 3.12 -4.58
N LEU A 117 -8.81 2.28 -3.65
CA LEU A 117 -9.61 1.20 -3.08
C LEU A 117 -9.62 1.31 -1.56
N TRP A 118 -10.81 1.21 -0.97
CA TRP A 118 -10.99 1.16 0.47
C TRP A 118 -11.60 -0.19 0.88
N ILE A 119 -10.95 -0.87 1.81
CA ILE A 119 -11.37 -2.14 2.38
C ILE A 119 -11.45 -1.96 3.89
N ALA A 120 -12.59 -2.31 4.50
CA ALA A 120 -12.74 -2.31 5.95
C ALA A 120 -13.12 -3.70 6.45
N GLN A 121 -12.51 -4.10 7.57
CA GLN A 121 -12.81 -5.33 8.30
C GLN A 121 -13.27 -5.00 9.70
N ALA A 122 -14.33 -5.68 10.15
CA ALA A 122 -14.69 -5.64 11.56
C ALA A 122 -13.61 -6.35 12.38
N VAL A 123 -13.12 -5.69 13.43
CA VAL A 123 -12.16 -6.20 14.41
C VAL A 123 -12.74 -5.93 15.79
N GLU A 124 -13.09 -6.99 16.52
CA GLU A 124 -13.82 -6.89 17.78
C GLU A 124 -15.14 -6.10 17.65
N ASN A 125 -15.27 -4.96 18.34
CA ASN A 125 -16.40 -4.05 18.26
C ASN A 125 -16.20 -2.92 17.25
N ASP A 126 -15.05 -2.84 16.56
CA ASP A 126 -14.64 -1.70 15.72
C ASP A 126 -14.27 -2.13 14.28
N TYR A 127 -13.70 -1.21 13.49
CA TYR A 127 -13.21 -1.51 12.15
C TYR A 127 -11.73 -1.13 11.97
N ALA A 128 -11.00 -2.02 11.31
CA ALA A 128 -9.70 -1.74 10.74
C ALA A 128 -9.85 -1.59 9.22
N SER A 129 -9.37 -0.47 8.66
CA SER A 129 -9.47 -0.22 7.23
C SER A 129 -8.12 -0.02 6.55
N LEU A 130 -8.05 -0.52 5.33
CA LEU A 130 -6.95 -0.40 4.38
C LEU A 130 -7.39 0.48 3.21
N THR A 131 -6.65 1.56 2.97
CA THR A 131 -6.77 2.35 1.75
C THR A 131 -5.56 2.11 0.87
N LEU A 132 -5.80 1.80 -0.41
CA LEU A 132 -4.78 1.68 -1.45
C LEU A 132 -4.99 2.81 -2.47
N ASP A 133 -4.06 3.76 -2.50
CA ASP A 133 -4.08 4.86 -3.48
C ASP A 133 -3.03 4.60 -4.57
N TRP A 134 -3.45 4.55 -5.84
CA TRP A 134 -2.52 4.44 -6.97
C TRP A 134 -2.12 5.84 -7.45
N VAL A 135 -0.89 6.24 -7.13
CA VAL A 135 -0.32 7.51 -7.59
C VAL A 135 0.17 7.33 -9.03
N ARG A 136 -0.30 8.18 -9.95
CA ARG A 136 0.10 8.21 -11.36
C ARG A 136 1.38 8.99 -11.58
#